data_AF-Q4J839-F1
#
_entry.id   AF-Q4J839-F1
#
_cell.length_a   1.000
_cell.length_b   1.000
_cell.length_c   1.000
_cell.angle_alpha   90.00
_cell.angle_beta   90.00
_cell.angle_gamma   90.00
#
_symmetry.space_group_name_H-M   'P 1'
#
loop_
_entity.id
_entity.type
_entity.pdbx_description
1 polymer ?
#
loop_
_entity_poly.entity_id
_entity_poly.type
_entity_poly.pdbx_seq_one_letter_code
_entity_poly.pdbx_strand_id
1 'polypeptide(L)'
;MDKELEYYFQNKPERVYEIGDRERILKWMASRPRAKTEIKVIGGKDSEVVVVIPTANFERVSRELRKIYSDLTLVFVLSSGPYFNYATSVNHGIQFALKEFHPKWIVVSNDDVLEAENPSKLVEELSTTDRSLVFAKPSSYHTYKVSIIKFNRSYLKVMKNIGKIFRIPPAEVYGSLTLKYGEKLRISKLTVIDSMLKAKKFAGEVVKEVVNGGSFMVINRRIVSDKVFDETFINGYEDVFLSLKHEKDTEIIDYQLREKRGMSLGFDKIRFVRLYVNEVYFNYLMEKSEKM
;
A
#
# COMPACT_ATOMS: atom_id res chain seq x y z
N MET A 1 -12.56 6.78 19.44
CA MET A 1 -11.88 5.50 19.18
C MET A 1 -12.54 4.40 20.02
N ASP A 2 -12.91 3.30 19.40
CA ASP A 2 -13.36 2.08 20.11
C ASP A 2 -12.17 1.38 20.77
N LYS A 3 -12.09 1.46 22.11
CA LYS A 3 -10.96 0.93 22.88
C LYS A 3 -10.90 -0.60 22.91
N GLU A 4 -12.06 -1.26 22.79
CA GLU A 4 -12.13 -2.72 22.84
C GLU A 4 -11.59 -3.32 21.53
N LEU A 5 -12.00 -2.78 20.38
CA LEU A 5 -11.46 -3.21 19.09
C LEU A 5 -9.96 -2.92 18.98
N GLU A 6 -9.48 -1.77 19.48
CA GLU A 6 -8.04 -1.47 19.48
C GLU A 6 -7.24 -2.47 20.34
N TYR A 7 -7.74 -2.81 21.53
CA TYR A 7 -7.11 -3.81 22.39
C TYR A 7 -6.98 -5.16 21.67
N TYR A 8 -8.06 -5.64 21.02
CA TYR A 8 -7.99 -6.89 20.27
C TYR A 8 -7.14 -6.80 19.02
N PHE A 9 -7.17 -5.68 18.29
CA PHE A 9 -6.33 -5.51 17.11
C PHE A 9 -4.83 -5.60 17.45
N GLN A 10 -4.42 -5.10 18.61
CA GLN A 10 -3.03 -5.20 19.06
C GLN A 10 -2.69 -6.60 19.60
N ASN A 11 -3.58 -7.22 20.37
CA ASN A 11 -3.25 -8.41 21.15
C ASN A 11 -3.81 -9.73 20.58
N LYS A 12 -5.02 -9.72 20.02
CA LYS A 12 -5.75 -10.88 19.49
C LYS A 12 -6.58 -10.50 18.24
N PRO A 13 -5.92 -10.23 17.10
CA PRO A 13 -6.54 -9.59 15.94
C PRO A 13 -7.77 -10.31 15.38
N GLU A 14 -7.86 -11.64 15.49
CA GLU A 14 -9.06 -12.38 15.02
C GLU A 14 -10.33 -11.95 15.76
N ARG A 15 -10.23 -11.59 17.06
CA ARG A 15 -11.39 -11.18 17.86
C ARG A 15 -12.04 -9.91 17.36
N VAL A 16 -11.31 -9.06 16.63
CA VAL A 16 -11.87 -7.86 15.96
C VAL A 16 -13.05 -8.24 15.08
N TYR A 17 -12.95 -9.36 14.35
CA TYR A 17 -14.00 -9.83 13.44
C TYR A 17 -15.11 -10.60 14.15
N GLU A 18 -14.80 -11.24 15.28
CA GLU A 18 -15.79 -11.91 16.13
C GLU A 18 -16.77 -10.92 16.74
N ILE A 19 -16.25 -9.85 17.35
CA ILE A 19 -17.06 -8.90 18.12
C ILE A 19 -17.46 -7.64 17.35
N GLY A 20 -16.76 -7.32 16.25
CA GLY A 20 -17.04 -6.17 15.40
C GLY A 20 -17.96 -6.54 14.22
N ASP A 21 -19.00 -5.75 13.99
CA ASP A 21 -19.66 -5.71 12.69
C ASP A 21 -18.94 -4.73 11.75
N ARG A 22 -19.40 -4.67 10.50
CA ARG A 22 -18.79 -3.81 9.47
C ARG A 22 -18.74 -2.35 9.91
N GLU A 23 -19.86 -1.77 10.34
CA GLU A 23 -19.95 -0.35 10.66
C GLU A 23 -19.07 0.03 11.85
N ARG A 24 -19.06 -0.81 12.89
CA ARG A 24 -18.22 -0.65 14.07
C ARG A 24 -16.73 -0.70 13.70
N ILE A 25 -16.32 -1.67 12.87
CA ILE A 25 -14.94 -1.77 12.38
C ILE A 25 -14.54 -0.54 11.57
N LEU A 26 -15.39 -0.09 10.64
CA LEU A 26 -15.13 1.10 9.81
C LEU A 26 -14.97 2.36 10.67
N LYS A 27 -15.89 2.59 11.61
CA LYS A 27 -15.83 3.73 12.54
C LYS A 27 -14.59 3.66 13.42
N TRP A 28 -14.21 2.46 13.87
CA TRP A 28 -12.97 2.27 14.62
C TRP A 28 -11.75 2.63 13.77
N MET A 29 -11.60 2.07 12.56
CA MET A 29 -10.48 2.35 11.63
C MET A 29 -10.30 3.85 11.39
N ALA A 30 -11.39 4.56 11.07
CA ALA A 30 -11.39 5.99 10.80
C ALA A 30 -11.03 6.85 12.03
N SER A 31 -11.29 6.34 13.25
CA SER A 31 -11.03 7.05 14.50
C SER A 31 -9.75 6.62 15.22
N ARG A 32 -8.94 5.73 14.61
CA ARG A 32 -7.66 5.32 15.19
C ARG A 32 -6.70 6.51 15.25
N PRO A 33 -5.97 6.70 16.36
CA PRO A 33 -4.95 7.73 16.44
C PRO A 33 -3.84 7.44 15.42
N ARG A 34 -3.08 8.48 15.10
CA ARG A 34 -1.93 8.38 14.20
C ARG A 34 -0.65 8.46 15.02
N ALA A 35 0.35 7.68 14.61
CA ALA A 35 1.69 7.84 15.16
C ALA A 35 2.22 9.26 14.89
N LYS A 36 2.99 9.79 15.83
CA LYS A 36 3.77 10.99 15.58
C LYS A 36 4.79 10.71 14.48
N THR A 37 5.06 11.73 13.68
CA THR A 37 6.02 11.66 12.59
C THR A 37 7.06 12.76 12.77
N GLU A 38 8.30 12.46 12.37
CA GLU A 38 9.41 13.41 12.34
C GLU A 38 9.99 13.41 10.92
N ILE A 39 10.42 14.56 10.43
CA ILE A 39 11.02 14.69 9.10
C ILE A 39 12.51 14.92 9.23
N LYS A 40 13.29 14.15 8.45
CA LYS A 40 14.71 14.41 8.20
C LYS A 40 14.96 14.55 6.71
N VAL A 41 15.77 15.54 6.32
CA VAL A 41 16.04 15.84 4.92
C VAL A 41 17.51 15.61 4.61
N ILE A 42 17.79 15.00 3.45
CA ILE A 42 19.11 15.01 2.83
C ILE A 42 18.98 15.73 1.49
N GLY A 43 19.57 16.93 1.38
CA GLY A 43 19.45 17.78 0.19
C GLY A 43 20.09 17.18 -1.06
N GLY A 44 19.38 17.26 -2.17
CA GLY A 44 19.87 16.94 -3.52
C GLY A 44 20.25 18.20 -4.29
N LYS A 45 20.75 18.00 -5.50
CA LYS A 45 20.94 19.08 -6.48
C LYS A 45 19.68 19.29 -7.32
N ASP A 46 18.92 18.22 -7.55
CA ASP A 46 17.66 18.26 -8.28
C ASP A 46 16.53 18.77 -7.39
N SER A 47 15.80 19.78 -7.87
CA SER A 47 14.62 20.36 -7.21
C SER A 47 13.30 19.99 -7.88
N GLU A 48 13.33 19.39 -9.07
CA GLU A 48 12.12 18.97 -9.78
C GLU A 48 11.57 17.64 -9.26
N VAL A 49 12.46 16.76 -8.76
CA VAL A 49 12.13 15.44 -8.23
C VAL A 49 12.56 15.32 -6.77
N VAL A 50 11.59 15.04 -5.88
CA VAL A 50 11.83 14.77 -4.46
C VAL A 50 11.43 13.33 -4.13
N VAL A 51 12.22 12.63 -3.34
CA VAL A 51 11.93 11.27 -2.87
C VAL A 51 11.44 11.31 -1.42
N VAL A 52 10.21 10.88 -1.18
CA VAL A 52 9.60 10.70 0.14
C VAL A 52 9.75 9.24 0.58
N ILE A 53 10.39 9.04 1.73
CA ILE A 53 10.79 7.73 2.24
C ILE A 53 10.25 7.55 3.66
N PRO A 54 9.10 6.88 3.86
CA PRO A 54 8.66 6.49 5.19
C PRO A 54 9.60 5.42 5.77
N THR A 55 10.07 5.62 7.00
CA THR A 55 10.96 4.65 7.67
C THR A 55 10.76 4.67 9.18
N ALA A 56 11.06 3.56 9.85
CA ALA A 56 11.16 3.51 11.31
C ALA A 56 12.57 3.81 11.83
N ASN A 57 13.59 3.81 10.96
CA ASN A 57 14.99 3.92 11.38
C ASN A 57 15.86 4.60 10.31
N PHE A 58 15.97 5.93 10.42
CA PHE A 58 16.79 6.74 9.53
C PHE A 58 18.26 6.31 9.52
N GLU A 59 18.89 6.10 10.68
CA GLU A 59 20.33 5.78 10.77
C GLU A 59 20.71 4.49 10.03
N ARG A 60 19.79 3.52 10.00
CA ARG A 60 19.99 2.24 9.32
C ARG A 60 19.97 2.37 7.79
N VAL A 61 19.13 3.24 7.24
CA VAL A 61 18.80 3.24 5.80
C VAL A 61 19.34 4.43 5.03
N SER A 62 19.59 5.56 5.71
CA SER A 62 19.88 6.84 5.07
C SER A 62 21.13 6.82 4.21
N ARG A 63 22.20 6.16 4.67
CA ARG A 63 23.48 6.08 3.93
C ARG A 63 23.33 5.36 2.60
N GLU A 64 22.64 4.21 2.58
CA GLU A 64 22.50 3.41 1.36
C GLU A 64 21.50 4.07 0.40
N LEU A 65 20.36 4.56 0.91
CA LEU A 65 19.40 5.27 0.06
C LEU A 65 19.96 6.58 -0.50
N ARG A 66 20.87 7.25 0.21
CA ARG A 66 21.61 8.39 -0.34
C ARG A 66 22.55 8.00 -1.47
N LYS A 67 23.11 6.80 -1.50
CA LYS A 67 23.90 6.35 -2.65
C LYS A 67 23.01 6.05 -3.86
N ILE A 68 21.86 5.43 -3.61
CA ILE A 68 20.89 5.06 -4.65
C ILE A 68 20.27 6.30 -5.30
N TYR A 69 19.94 7.31 -4.49
CA TYR A 69 19.30 8.56 -4.93
C TYR A 69 20.23 9.78 -4.83
N SER A 70 21.52 9.61 -5.16
CA SER A 70 22.63 10.57 -4.89
C SER A 70 22.33 12.04 -5.15
N ASP A 71 21.66 12.35 -6.25
CA ASP A 71 21.45 13.73 -6.71
C ASP A 71 20.06 14.28 -6.38
N LEU A 72 19.15 13.43 -5.88
CA LEU A 72 17.80 13.82 -5.52
C LEU A 72 17.71 14.24 -4.05
N THR A 73 16.74 15.11 -3.78
CA THR A 73 16.39 15.49 -2.41
C THR A 73 15.59 14.37 -1.76
N LEU A 74 16.03 13.91 -0.59
CA LEU A 74 15.40 12.82 0.16
C LEU A 74 14.71 13.37 1.40
N VAL A 75 13.42 13.10 1.53
CA VAL A 75 12.58 13.43 2.67
C VAL A 75 12.24 12.15 3.40
N PHE A 76 12.94 11.88 4.49
CA PHE A 76 12.67 10.76 5.36
C PHE A 76 11.57 11.12 6.35
N VAL A 77 10.53 10.29 6.41
CA VAL A 77 9.44 10.44 7.39
C VAL A 77 9.55 9.34 8.43
N LEU A 78 10.08 9.70 9.59
CA LEU A 78 10.31 8.77 10.69
C LEU A 78 8.99 8.53 11.43
N SER A 79 8.58 7.27 11.53
CA SER A 79 7.35 6.87 12.21
C SER A 79 7.45 5.43 12.71
N SER A 80 6.94 5.15 13.92
CA SER A 80 6.95 3.82 14.50
C SER A 80 5.85 3.64 15.56
N GLY A 81 5.74 2.42 16.12
CA GLY A 81 4.81 2.10 17.19
C GLY A 81 3.46 1.51 16.72
N PRO A 82 2.54 1.23 17.65
CA PRO A 82 1.30 0.49 17.38
C PRO A 82 0.29 1.25 16.49
N TYR A 83 0.47 2.56 16.36
CA TYR A 83 -0.34 3.45 15.52
C TYR A 83 0.39 3.88 14.24
N PHE A 84 1.49 3.19 13.89
CA PHE A 84 2.15 3.38 12.61
C PHE A 84 1.14 3.21 11.47
N ASN A 85 1.15 4.19 10.57
CA ASN A 85 0.28 4.24 9.40
C ASN A 85 1.09 4.79 8.21
N TYR A 86 1.24 3.96 7.18
CA TYR A 86 2.02 4.27 5.99
C TYR A 86 1.45 5.49 5.27
N ALA A 87 0.15 5.49 4.95
CA ALA A 87 -0.55 6.60 4.30
C ALA A 87 -0.34 7.95 5.03
N THR A 88 -0.41 7.95 6.36
CA THR A 88 -0.18 9.17 7.17
C THR A 88 1.25 9.67 7.02
N SER A 89 2.22 8.75 7.05
CA SER A 89 3.65 9.09 6.95
C SER A 89 3.96 9.63 5.55
N VAL A 90 3.44 8.97 4.51
CA VAL A 90 3.62 9.40 3.13
C VAL A 90 2.92 10.73 2.86
N ASN A 91 1.66 10.92 3.29
CA ASN A 91 0.98 12.20 3.14
C ASN A 91 1.75 13.34 3.81
N HIS A 92 2.25 13.14 5.04
CA HIS A 92 3.06 14.17 5.71
C HIS A 92 4.33 14.53 4.93
N GLY A 93 5.05 13.52 4.41
CA GLY A 93 6.24 13.74 3.59
C GLY A 93 5.93 14.43 2.27
N ILE A 94 4.84 14.07 1.60
CA ILE A 94 4.38 14.71 0.35
C ILE A 94 4.06 16.18 0.61
N GLN A 95 3.28 16.49 1.65
CA GLN A 95 2.91 17.89 1.97
C GLN A 95 4.12 18.73 2.33
N PHE A 96 5.05 18.16 3.11
CA PHE A 96 6.31 18.81 3.41
C PHE A 96 7.13 19.08 2.14
N ALA A 97 7.28 18.07 1.27
CA ALA A 97 8.04 18.20 0.03
C ALA A 97 7.46 19.29 -0.89
N LEU A 98 6.13 19.36 -1.01
CA LEU A 98 5.45 20.41 -1.76
C LEU A 98 5.73 21.81 -1.21
N LYS A 99 5.62 21.96 0.11
CA LYS A 99 5.79 23.27 0.77
C LYS A 99 7.24 23.76 0.71
N GLU A 100 8.21 22.88 0.91
CA GLU A 100 9.61 23.27 1.07
C GLU A 100 10.37 23.29 -0.27
N PHE A 101 10.04 22.40 -1.21
CA PHE A 101 10.80 22.25 -2.46
C PHE A 101 9.99 22.53 -3.74
N HIS A 102 8.66 22.56 -3.66
CA HIS A 102 7.77 22.76 -4.81
C HIS A 102 8.05 21.84 -6.03
N PRO A 103 8.36 20.53 -5.83
CA PRO A 103 8.79 19.66 -6.91
C PRO A 103 7.67 19.43 -7.92
N LYS A 104 8.02 19.17 -9.17
CA LYS A 104 7.07 18.71 -10.20
C LYS A 104 6.63 17.27 -9.91
N TRP A 105 7.57 16.44 -9.48
CA TRP A 105 7.40 15.02 -9.26
C TRP A 105 7.80 14.62 -7.84
N ILE A 106 6.99 13.77 -7.22
CA ILE A 106 7.27 13.20 -5.90
C ILE A 106 7.35 11.70 -6.04
N VAL A 107 8.53 11.14 -5.79
CA VAL A 107 8.74 9.70 -5.70
C VAL A 107 8.34 9.27 -4.29
N VAL A 108 7.45 8.31 -4.17
CA VAL A 108 7.18 7.59 -2.92
C VAL A 108 7.92 6.27 -3.00
N SER A 109 8.89 6.07 -2.10
CA SER A 109 9.73 4.88 -2.07
C SER A 109 9.78 4.28 -0.68
N ASN A 110 9.67 2.95 -0.58
CA ASN A 110 9.96 2.25 0.66
C ASN A 110 11.45 2.35 1.05
N ASP A 111 11.75 2.02 2.30
CA ASP A 111 13.09 2.08 2.87
C ASP A 111 13.95 0.82 2.62
N ASP A 112 13.46 -0.14 1.83
CA ASP A 112 14.07 -1.44 1.54
C ASP A 112 14.58 -1.59 0.10
N VAL A 113 14.77 -0.49 -0.62
CA VAL A 113 15.44 -0.45 -1.93
C VAL A 113 16.93 -0.81 -1.77
N LEU A 114 17.39 -1.75 -2.58
CA LEU A 114 18.76 -2.26 -2.59
C LEU A 114 19.60 -1.62 -3.70
N GLU A 115 19.01 -1.51 -4.89
CA GLU A 115 19.67 -1.03 -6.11
C GLU A 115 18.62 -0.32 -6.97
N ALA A 116 19.01 0.74 -7.66
CA ALA A 116 18.20 1.36 -8.71
C ALA A 116 19.11 1.88 -9.83
N GLU A 117 18.55 2.08 -11.01
CA GLU A 117 19.24 2.80 -12.07
C GLU A 117 19.57 4.24 -11.64
N ASN A 118 20.54 4.86 -12.33
CA ASN A 118 20.98 6.21 -12.02
C ASN A 118 19.78 7.18 -11.97
N PRO A 119 19.66 8.04 -10.94
CA PRO A 119 18.55 8.98 -10.82
C PRO A 119 18.36 9.90 -12.03
N SER A 120 19.40 10.20 -12.79
CA SER A 120 19.30 10.98 -14.04
C SER A 120 18.37 10.32 -15.06
N LYS A 121 18.35 8.97 -15.13
CA LYS A 121 17.43 8.23 -16.01
C LYS A 121 15.98 8.42 -15.56
N LEU A 122 15.73 8.44 -14.25
CA LEU A 122 14.39 8.72 -13.71
C LEU A 122 13.93 10.12 -14.12
N VAL A 123 14.80 11.13 -13.99
CA VAL A 123 14.49 12.51 -14.37
C VAL A 123 14.22 12.62 -15.88
N GLU A 124 15.02 11.95 -16.70
CA GLU A 124 14.84 11.88 -18.16
C GLU A 124 13.49 11.26 -18.54
N GLU A 125 13.16 10.09 -18.01
CA GLU A 125 11.87 9.42 -18.25
C GLU A 125 10.68 10.27 -17.74
N LEU A 126 10.84 10.98 -16.63
CA LEU A 126 9.80 11.87 -16.09
C LEU A 126 9.66 13.19 -16.88
N SER A 127 10.63 13.53 -17.72
CA SER A 127 10.57 14.73 -18.57
C SER A 127 9.66 14.55 -19.79
N THR A 128 9.45 13.30 -20.22
CA THR A 128 8.68 12.95 -21.43
C THR A 128 7.22 12.62 -21.14
N THR A 129 6.87 12.36 -19.88
CA THR A 129 5.51 12.06 -19.46
C THR A 129 4.83 13.27 -18.82
N ASP A 130 3.53 13.36 -19.04
CA ASP A 130 2.65 14.27 -18.31
C ASP A 130 1.67 13.51 -17.42
N ARG A 131 1.79 12.19 -17.23
CA ARG A 131 0.80 11.41 -16.46
C ARG A 131 0.77 11.75 -14.99
N SER A 132 -0.38 11.53 -14.36
CA SER A 132 -0.54 11.83 -12.93
C SER A 132 0.18 10.85 -12.03
N LEU A 133 0.19 9.57 -12.40
CA LEU A 133 0.82 8.51 -11.62
C LEU A 133 1.75 7.69 -12.53
N VAL A 134 3.01 7.60 -12.16
CA VAL A 134 4.03 6.92 -12.96
C VAL A 134 4.62 5.77 -12.15
N PHE A 135 4.75 4.61 -12.80
CA PHE A 135 5.30 3.41 -12.22
C PHE A 135 6.63 3.07 -12.84
N ALA A 136 7.54 2.52 -12.05
CA ALA A 136 8.77 1.93 -12.56
C ALA A 136 8.48 0.65 -13.37
N LYS A 137 9.48 0.14 -14.09
CA LYS A 137 9.39 -1.06 -14.92
C LYS A 137 8.81 -2.24 -14.10
N PRO A 138 7.92 -3.09 -14.68
CA PRO A 138 7.22 -4.12 -13.93
C PRO A 138 8.13 -5.07 -13.15
N SER A 139 7.70 -5.42 -11.93
CA SER A 139 8.32 -6.44 -11.11
C SER A 139 7.26 -7.19 -10.31
N SER A 140 7.66 -8.12 -9.46
CA SER A 140 6.72 -8.79 -8.57
C SER A 140 6.52 -8.06 -7.23
N TYR A 141 7.05 -6.84 -7.04
CA TYR A 141 6.95 -6.12 -5.76
C TYR A 141 6.65 -4.62 -5.87
N HIS A 142 7.33 -3.85 -6.73
CA HIS A 142 7.06 -2.42 -6.86
C HIS A 142 6.03 -2.06 -7.92
N THR A 143 6.01 -2.73 -9.08
CA THR A 143 5.01 -2.49 -10.12
C THR A 143 4.39 -3.80 -10.56
N TYR A 144 3.17 -4.09 -10.11
CA TYR A 144 2.53 -5.38 -10.32
C TYR A 144 1.03 -5.24 -10.63
N LYS A 145 0.48 -6.25 -11.29
CA LYS A 145 -0.97 -6.32 -11.55
C LYS A 145 -1.72 -6.81 -10.32
N VAL A 146 -2.81 -6.13 -10.03
CA VAL A 146 -3.78 -6.47 -8.99
C VAL A 146 -5.13 -6.70 -9.63
N SER A 147 -5.85 -7.69 -9.12
CA SER A 147 -7.20 -8.01 -9.52
C SER A 147 -8.16 -7.93 -8.36
N ILE A 148 -9.30 -7.31 -8.61
CA ILE A 148 -10.46 -7.32 -7.72
C ILE A 148 -11.39 -8.42 -8.23
N ILE A 149 -11.54 -9.47 -7.43
CA ILE A 149 -12.28 -10.67 -7.84
C ILE A 149 -13.50 -10.83 -6.96
N LYS A 150 -14.67 -10.91 -7.59
CA LYS A 150 -15.88 -11.42 -6.95
C LYS A 150 -15.76 -12.93 -6.84
N PHE A 151 -15.42 -13.40 -5.65
CA PHE A 151 -15.06 -14.79 -5.43
C PHE A 151 -16.29 -15.70 -5.39
N ASN A 152 -16.09 -16.98 -5.73
CA ASN A 152 -17.06 -18.01 -5.41
C ASN A 152 -16.72 -18.68 -4.05
N ARG A 153 -17.73 -19.14 -3.32
CA ARG A 153 -17.52 -19.76 -1.98
C ARG A 153 -16.60 -21.00 -2.02
N SER A 154 -16.60 -21.76 -3.13
CA SER A 154 -15.75 -22.94 -3.30
C SER A 154 -14.27 -22.56 -3.38
N TYR A 155 -13.95 -21.46 -4.06
CA TYR A 155 -12.60 -20.94 -4.19
C TYR A 155 -12.02 -20.54 -2.84
N LEU A 156 -12.81 -19.94 -1.95
CA LEU A 156 -12.35 -19.63 -0.59
C LEU A 156 -11.96 -20.89 0.21
N LYS A 157 -12.70 -22.00 0.03
CA LYS A 157 -12.35 -23.29 0.66
C LYS A 157 -11.03 -23.81 0.11
N VAL A 158 -10.81 -23.68 -1.21
CA VAL A 158 -9.54 -24.02 -1.86
C VAL A 158 -8.40 -23.16 -1.32
N MET A 159 -8.57 -21.83 -1.25
CA MET A 159 -7.56 -20.92 -0.68
C MET A 159 -7.20 -21.29 0.75
N LYS A 160 -8.21 -21.55 1.60
CA LYS A 160 -8.01 -21.98 2.99
C LYS A 160 -7.17 -23.26 3.06
N ASN A 161 -7.56 -24.29 2.30
CA ASN A 161 -6.92 -25.60 2.36
C ASN A 161 -5.51 -25.58 1.74
N ILE A 162 -5.34 -25.00 0.55
CA ILE A 162 -4.03 -24.83 -0.10
C ILE A 162 -3.13 -23.95 0.76
N GLY A 163 -3.65 -22.84 1.28
CA GLY A 163 -2.91 -21.97 2.18
C GLY A 163 -2.36 -22.70 3.40
N LYS A 164 -3.18 -23.58 4.01
CA LYS A 164 -2.75 -24.42 5.14
C LYS A 164 -1.73 -25.47 4.73
N ILE A 165 -1.97 -26.20 3.62
CA ILE A 165 -1.11 -27.29 3.14
C ILE A 165 0.27 -26.78 2.73
N PHE A 166 0.31 -25.71 1.92
CA PHE A 166 1.54 -25.15 1.37
C PHE A 166 2.13 -24.02 2.24
N ARG A 167 1.55 -23.77 3.42
CA ARG A 167 1.96 -22.70 4.35
C ARG A 167 2.07 -21.35 3.64
N ILE A 168 1.00 -20.95 2.96
CA ILE A 168 0.84 -19.64 2.31
C ILE A 168 -0.09 -18.80 3.20
N PRO A 169 0.44 -17.99 4.13
CA PRO A 169 -0.36 -17.25 5.11
C PRO A 169 -1.47 -16.38 4.52
N PRO A 170 -1.28 -15.59 3.43
CA PRO A 170 -2.37 -14.76 2.91
C PRO A 170 -3.54 -15.60 2.42
N ALA A 171 -3.29 -16.69 1.69
CA ALA A 171 -4.34 -17.57 1.18
C ALA A 171 -5.12 -18.24 2.32
N GLU A 172 -4.42 -18.75 3.34
CA GLU A 172 -5.05 -19.39 4.49
C GLU A 172 -5.93 -18.41 5.27
N VAL A 173 -5.39 -17.22 5.58
CA VAL A 173 -6.06 -16.22 6.41
C VAL A 173 -7.26 -15.63 5.69
N TYR A 174 -7.10 -15.15 4.45
CA TYR A 174 -8.19 -14.54 3.70
C TYR A 174 -9.30 -15.56 3.40
N GLY A 175 -8.94 -16.80 3.02
CA GLY A 175 -9.92 -17.87 2.85
C GLY A 175 -10.69 -18.18 4.13
N SER A 176 -9.99 -18.29 5.26
CA SER A 176 -10.60 -18.62 6.56
C SER A 176 -11.50 -17.51 7.10
N LEU A 177 -11.01 -16.26 7.12
CA LEU A 177 -11.76 -15.13 7.65
C LEU A 177 -12.96 -14.80 6.76
N THR A 178 -12.83 -14.87 5.44
CA THR A 178 -13.95 -14.61 4.53
C THR A 178 -15.03 -15.68 4.61
N LEU A 179 -14.65 -16.95 4.78
CA LEU A 179 -15.64 -18.02 5.01
C LEU A 179 -16.38 -17.85 6.35
N LYS A 180 -15.68 -17.41 7.40
CA LYS A 180 -16.23 -17.31 8.77
C LYS A 180 -17.02 -16.01 9.01
N TYR A 181 -16.54 -14.89 8.50
CA TYR A 181 -17.06 -13.55 8.79
C TYR A 181 -17.48 -12.74 7.57
N GLY A 182 -17.20 -13.22 6.35
CA GLY A 182 -17.40 -12.43 5.13
C GLY A 182 -18.84 -11.97 4.93
N GLU A 183 -19.84 -12.77 5.31
CA GLU A 183 -21.26 -12.38 5.22
C GLU A 183 -21.60 -11.25 6.20
N LYS A 184 -21.23 -11.40 7.49
CA LYS A 184 -21.37 -10.38 8.53
C LYS A 184 -20.68 -9.07 8.16
N LEU A 185 -19.50 -9.16 7.55
CA LEU A 185 -18.68 -8.02 7.15
C LEU A 185 -18.98 -7.52 5.74
N ARG A 186 -19.92 -8.15 5.03
CA ARG A 186 -20.33 -7.85 3.65
C ARG A 186 -19.15 -7.81 2.66
N ILE A 187 -18.26 -8.80 2.78
CA ILE A 187 -17.15 -9.03 1.86
C ILE A 187 -17.67 -9.84 0.69
N SER A 188 -17.62 -9.27 -0.50
CA SER A 188 -18.04 -9.93 -1.75
C SER A 188 -16.93 -9.96 -2.81
N LYS A 189 -15.90 -9.15 -2.61
CA LYS A 189 -14.74 -9.03 -3.47
C LYS A 189 -13.46 -9.25 -2.65
N LEU A 190 -12.45 -9.85 -3.26
CA LEU A 190 -11.10 -9.96 -2.72
C LEU A 190 -10.12 -9.24 -3.65
N THR A 191 -9.17 -8.55 -3.06
CA THR A 191 -8.05 -7.94 -3.77
C THR A 191 -6.88 -8.89 -3.79
N VAL A 192 -6.38 -9.23 -4.98
CA VAL A 192 -5.34 -10.25 -5.12
C VAL A 192 -4.27 -9.81 -6.11
N ILE A 193 -3.02 -10.05 -5.74
CA ILE A 193 -1.88 -9.85 -6.63
C ILE A 193 -1.87 -10.98 -7.66
N ASP A 194 -1.83 -10.64 -8.95
CA ASP A 194 -1.97 -11.61 -10.04
C ASP A 194 -0.87 -12.69 -10.01
N SER A 195 0.35 -12.33 -9.62
CA SER A 195 1.47 -13.28 -9.48
C SER A 195 1.24 -14.33 -8.38
N MET A 196 0.33 -14.07 -7.44
CA MET A 196 -0.07 -15.03 -6.39
C MET A 196 -1.23 -15.94 -6.83
N LEU A 197 -1.93 -15.62 -7.92
CA LEU A 197 -3.05 -16.39 -8.44
C LEU A 197 -2.65 -17.33 -9.56
N LYS A 198 -2.29 -18.56 -9.18
CA LYS A 198 -2.28 -19.65 -10.15
C LYS A 198 -3.74 -19.96 -10.54
N ALA A 199 -4.08 -19.76 -11.81
CA ALA A 199 -5.39 -20.04 -12.40
C ALA A 199 -6.56 -19.15 -11.91
N LYS A 200 -6.39 -17.83 -12.11
CA LYS A 200 -7.39 -16.75 -11.89
C LYS A 200 -8.83 -17.08 -12.32
N LYS A 201 -9.01 -17.85 -13.40
CA LYS A 201 -10.34 -18.26 -13.92
C LYS A 201 -11.18 -19.06 -12.91
N PHE A 202 -10.56 -19.74 -11.96
CA PHE A 202 -11.28 -20.50 -10.93
C PHE A 202 -11.57 -19.67 -9.67
N ALA A 203 -10.97 -18.48 -9.55
CA ALA A 203 -11.13 -17.61 -8.40
C ALA A 203 -12.52 -16.98 -8.32
N GLY A 204 -13.12 -16.73 -9.49
CA GLY A 204 -14.41 -16.08 -9.63
C GLY A 204 -14.41 -15.10 -10.80
N GLU A 205 -15.31 -14.12 -10.74
CA GLU A 205 -15.43 -13.07 -11.74
C GLU A 205 -14.41 -11.96 -11.44
N VAL A 206 -13.59 -11.62 -12.43
CA VAL A 206 -12.66 -10.49 -12.34
C VAL A 206 -13.47 -9.22 -12.61
N VAL A 207 -13.72 -8.45 -11.55
CA VAL A 207 -14.50 -7.20 -11.63
C VAL A 207 -13.62 -6.07 -12.17
N LYS A 208 -12.35 -6.08 -11.79
CA LYS A 208 -11.40 -5.02 -12.14
C LYS A 208 -9.97 -5.54 -12.12
N GLU A 209 -9.14 -4.98 -13.01
CA GLU A 209 -7.69 -5.15 -13.00
C GLU A 209 -7.04 -3.76 -12.98
N VAL A 210 -5.93 -3.63 -12.26
CA VAL A 210 -5.18 -2.37 -12.18
C VAL A 210 -3.68 -2.67 -12.04
N VAL A 211 -2.84 -1.79 -12.59
CA VAL A 211 -1.40 -1.78 -12.29
C VAL A 211 -1.20 -0.98 -11.00
N ASN A 212 -0.58 -1.62 -10.01
CA ASN A 212 -0.31 -1.01 -8.71
C ASN A 212 1.16 -0.64 -8.57
N GLY A 213 1.41 0.55 -8.02
CA GLY A 213 2.70 0.96 -7.50
C GLY A 213 2.77 0.56 -6.03
N GLY A 214 3.43 -0.55 -5.69
CA GLY A 214 3.55 -1.03 -4.32
C GLY A 214 4.57 -0.25 -3.52
N SER A 215 5.83 -0.65 -3.64
CA SER A 215 6.95 -0.07 -2.88
C SER A 215 7.63 1.13 -3.54
N PHE A 216 7.32 1.40 -4.80
CA PHE A 216 7.82 2.56 -5.55
C PHE A 216 6.75 3.08 -6.50
N MET A 217 6.45 4.37 -6.43
CA MET A 217 5.61 5.08 -7.40
C MET A 217 6.01 6.54 -7.48
N VAL A 218 5.70 7.20 -8.59
CA VAL A 218 5.96 8.63 -8.79
C VAL A 218 4.64 9.35 -9.01
N ILE A 219 4.43 10.41 -8.25
CA ILE A 219 3.19 11.19 -8.22
C ILE A 219 3.49 12.56 -8.81
N ASN A 220 2.70 12.97 -9.81
CA ASN A 220 2.72 14.34 -10.31
C ASN A 220 2.08 15.27 -9.28
N ARG A 221 2.70 16.41 -8.98
CA ARG A 221 2.16 17.39 -8.03
C ARG A 221 0.70 17.80 -8.31
N ARG A 222 0.26 17.74 -9.57
CA ARG A 222 -1.08 18.18 -10.00
C ARG A 222 -2.22 17.38 -9.38
N ILE A 223 -1.99 16.13 -8.96
CA ILE A 223 -3.01 15.30 -8.30
C ILE A 223 -2.87 15.29 -6.78
N VAL A 224 -1.92 16.03 -6.24
CA VAL A 224 -1.77 16.13 -4.79
C VAL A 224 -2.81 17.10 -4.25
N SER A 225 -3.79 16.54 -3.56
CA SER A 225 -4.69 17.27 -2.67
C SER A 225 -4.17 17.19 -1.22
N ASP A 226 -4.93 17.70 -0.24
CA ASP A 226 -4.59 17.61 1.19
C ASP A 226 -4.13 16.20 1.62
N LYS A 227 -4.77 15.15 1.08
CA LYS A 227 -4.42 13.75 1.34
C LYS A 227 -4.44 12.93 0.04
N VAL A 228 -3.28 12.45 -0.37
CA VAL A 228 -3.15 11.58 -1.55
C VAL A 228 -3.62 10.16 -1.20
N PHE A 229 -3.10 9.62 -0.09
CA PHE A 229 -3.44 8.30 0.40
C PHE A 229 -4.56 8.39 1.45
N ASP A 230 -5.51 7.46 1.40
CA ASP A 230 -6.57 7.37 2.41
C ASP A 230 -6.02 6.74 3.71
N GLU A 231 -5.86 7.56 4.73
CA GLU A 231 -5.32 7.17 6.03
C GLU A 231 -6.22 6.23 6.84
N THR A 232 -7.45 5.98 6.38
CA THR A 232 -8.33 4.99 7.01
C THR A 232 -7.80 3.57 6.86
N PHE A 233 -7.09 3.28 5.76
CA PHE A 233 -6.38 2.02 5.60
C PHE A 233 -5.28 1.87 6.65
N ILE A 234 -5.08 0.63 7.11
CA ILE A 234 -4.04 0.28 8.09
C ILE A 234 -2.95 -0.53 7.37
N ASN A 235 -1.99 0.17 6.76
CA ASN A 235 -0.78 -0.38 6.14
C ASN A 235 -1.05 -1.42 5.04
N GLY A 236 -1.78 -1.03 4.00
CA GLY A 236 -2.05 -1.78 2.78
C GLY A 236 -3.39 -1.37 2.17
N TYR A 237 -3.49 -1.48 0.84
CA TYR A 237 -4.63 -1.07 -0.02
C TYR A 237 -4.69 0.43 -0.32
N GLU A 238 -4.02 1.29 0.44
CA GLU A 238 -3.95 2.73 0.12
C GLU A 238 -3.32 3.01 -1.26
N ASP A 239 -2.32 2.21 -1.62
CA ASP A 239 -1.64 2.20 -2.91
C ASP A 239 -2.55 1.69 -4.03
N VAL A 240 -3.19 0.54 -3.82
CA VAL A 240 -4.13 -0.05 -4.78
C VAL A 240 -5.30 0.91 -5.03
N PHE A 241 -5.82 1.54 -3.99
CA PHE A 241 -6.92 2.50 -4.10
C PHE A 241 -6.50 3.77 -4.86
N LEU A 242 -5.28 4.25 -4.64
CA LEU A 242 -4.72 5.36 -5.42
C LEU A 242 -4.58 4.98 -6.90
N SER A 243 -4.01 3.81 -7.21
CA SER A 243 -3.90 3.29 -8.57
C SER A 243 -5.25 3.16 -9.26
N LEU A 244 -6.30 2.73 -8.57
CA LEU A 244 -7.65 2.65 -9.12
C LEU A 244 -8.23 4.02 -9.46
N LYS A 245 -8.04 5.02 -8.59
CA LYS A 245 -8.52 6.38 -8.83
C LYS A 245 -7.89 7.02 -10.08
N HIS A 246 -6.64 6.67 -10.38
CA HIS A 246 -5.87 7.25 -11.47
C HIS A 246 -5.63 6.29 -12.63
N GLU A 247 -6.34 5.15 -12.71
CA GLU A 247 -6.05 4.06 -13.66
C GLU A 247 -5.95 4.48 -15.15
N LYS A 248 -6.67 5.55 -15.54
CA LYS A 248 -6.69 6.06 -16.92
C LYS A 248 -5.60 7.09 -17.19
N ASP A 249 -4.89 7.52 -16.15
CA ASP A 249 -3.87 8.57 -16.18
C ASP A 249 -2.59 8.07 -15.51
N THR A 250 -2.19 6.86 -15.90
CA THR A 250 -0.96 6.21 -15.45
C THR A 250 -0.01 5.91 -16.60
N GLU A 251 1.29 5.85 -16.32
CA GLU A 251 2.30 5.37 -17.25
C GLU A 251 3.36 4.51 -16.55
N ILE A 252 3.98 3.60 -17.31
CA ILE A 252 5.09 2.77 -16.85
C ILE A 252 6.32 3.22 -17.62
N ILE A 253 7.33 3.73 -16.90
CA ILE A 253 8.60 4.18 -17.47
C ILE A 253 9.67 3.08 -17.43
N ASP A 254 10.71 3.18 -18.27
CA ASP A 254 11.85 2.25 -18.23
C ASP A 254 12.83 2.64 -17.12
N TYR A 255 12.39 2.58 -15.87
CA TYR A 255 13.24 2.76 -14.69
C TYR A 255 13.23 1.48 -13.86
N GLN A 256 14.40 0.92 -13.56
CA GLN A 256 14.56 -0.35 -12.84
C GLN A 256 15.09 -0.14 -11.43
N LEU A 257 14.52 -0.91 -10.50
CA LEU A 257 14.98 -1.01 -9.13
C LEU A 257 14.82 -2.43 -8.58
N ARG A 258 15.56 -2.74 -7.52
CA ARG A 258 15.54 -4.00 -6.78
C ARG A 258 15.39 -3.71 -5.30
N GLU A 259 14.57 -4.50 -4.63
CA GLU A 259 14.16 -4.25 -3.25
C GLU A 259 14.11 -5.54 -2.44
N LYS A 260 14.16 -5.39 -1.12
CA LYS A 260 14.09 -6.50 -0.18
C LYS A 260 12.67 -6.73 0.34
N ARG A 261 11.85 -7.36 -0.48
CA ARG A 261 10.40 -7.64 -0.26
C ARG A 261 10.00 -7.88 1.20
N GLY A 262 9.33 -6.90 1.81
CA GLY A 262 8.56 -7.08 3.04
C GLY A 262 9.38 -7.32 4.30
N MET A 263 10.67 -7.01 4.29
CA MET A 263 11.57 -7.24 5.41
C MET A 263 11.18 -6.51 6.70
N SER A 264 10.68 -5.28 6.56
CA SER A 264 10.38 -4.41 7.72
C SER A 264 9.09 -4.82 8.46
N LEU A 265 8.20 -5.61 7.83
CA LEU A 265 6.88 -5.96 8.38
C LEU A 265 6.63 -7.47 8.56
N GLY A 266 7.50 -8.35 8.05
CA GLY A 266 7.37 -9.82 8.18
C GLY A 266 6.27 -10.43 7.28
N PHE A 267 6.18 -11.75 7.19
CA PHE A 267 5.20 -12.45 6.33
C PHE A 267 4.39 -13.51 7.08
N ASP A 268 4.16 -13.30 8.38
CA ASP A 268 3.46 -14.24 9.23
C ASP A 268 1.92 -14.13 9.10
N LYS A 269 1.21 -15.12 9.66
CA LYS A 269 -0.25 -15.14 9.62
C LYS A 269 -0.86 -13.95 10.35
N ILE A 270 -0.29 -13.54 11.48
CA ILE A 270 -0.85 -12.47 12.30
C ILE A 270 -0.87 -11.14 11.55
N ARG A 271 0.13 -10.86 10.70
CA ARG A 271 0.13 -9.72 9.78
C ARG A 271 -1.11 -9.74 8.88
N PHE A 272 -1.39 -10.84 8.19
CA PHE A 272 -2.54 -10.92 7.29
C PHE A 272 -3.88 -10.87 8.03
N VAL A 273 -3.94 -11.38 9.27
CA VAL A 273 -5.15 -11.24 10.10
C VAL A 273 -5.36 -9.77 10.45
N ARG A 274 -4.31 -9.00 10.73
CA ARG A 274 -4.42 -7.54 10.94
C ARG A 274 -4.79 -6.79 9.67
N LEU A 275 -4.23 -7.16 8.52
CA LEU A 275 -4.52 -6.49 7.24
C LEU A 275 -5.93 -6.74 6.71
N TYR A 276 -6.62 -7.79 7.17
CA TYR A 276 -7.96 -8.13 6.68
C TYR A 276 -9.02 -7.04 6.94
N VAL A 277 -8.82 -6.15 7.94
CA VAL A 277 -9.65 -4.95 8.13
C VAL A 277 -9.64 -4.02 6.91
N ASN A 278 -8.53 -3.98 6.15
CA ASN A 278 -8.43 -3.16 4.94
C ASN A 278 -9.31 -3.71 3.83
N GLU A 279 -9.48 -5.03 3.73
CA GLU A 279 -10.42 -5.65 2.78
C GLU A 279 -11.88 -5.27 3.12
N VAL A 280 -12.21 -5.13 4.42
CA VAL A 280 -13.53 -4.65 4.87
C VAL A 280 -13.77 -3.22 4.40
N TYR A 281 -12.79 -2.33 4.59
CA TYR A 281 -12.90 -0.94 4.16
C TYR A 281 -12.90 -0.81 2.63
N PHE A 282 -12.07 -1.58 1.94
CA PHE A 282 -12.01 -1.58 0.50
C PHE A 282 -13.34 -2.02 -0.14
N ASN A 283 -13.95 -3.09 0.34
CA ASN A 283 -15.30 -3.51 -0.10
C ASN A 283 -16.35 -2.41 0.14
N TYR A 284 -16.23 -1.63 1.22
CA TYR A 284 -17.08 -0.46 1.48
C TYR A 284 -16.90 0.68 0.47
N LEU A 285 -15.67 0.98 0.09
CA LEU A 285 -15.41 1.98 -0.94
C LEU A 285 -15.95 1.53 -2.29
N MET A 286 -15.74 0.26 -2.66
CA MET A 286 -16.22 -0.30 -3.94
C MET A 286 -17.75 -0.30 -4.04
N GLU A 287 -18.46 -0.66 -2.97
CA GLU A 287 -19.93 -0.59 -2.95
C GLU A 287 -20.46 0.84 -3.05
N LYS A 288 -19.72 1.83 -2.52
CA LYS A 288 -20.09 3.24 -2.63
C LYS A 288 -19.88 3.77 -4.04
N SER A 289 -18.77 3.41 -4.69
CA SER A 289 -18.48 3.84 -6.06
C SER A 289 -19.43 3.23 -7.09
N GLU A 290 -19.96 2.03 -6.85
CA GLU A 290 -20.97 1.38 -7.72
C GLU A 290 -22.36 2.05 -7.64
N LYS A 291 -22.60 2.89 -6.62
CA LYS A 291 -23.86 3.62 -6.41
C LYS A 291 -23.82 5.07 -6.87
N MET A 292 -22.66 5.53 -7.36
CA MET A 292 -22.46 6.85 -7.96
C MET A 292 -22.51 6.73 -9.47
#